data_AF-A0A0N1PD49-F1
#
_entry.id   AF-A0A0N1PD49-F1
#
_cell.length_a   1.000
_cell.length_b   1.000
_cell.length_c   1.000
_cell.angle_alpha   90.00
_cell.angle_beta   90.00
_cell.angle_gamma   90.00
#
_symmetry.space_group_name_H-M   'P 1'
#
loop_
_entity.id
_entity.type
_entity.pdbx_description
1 polymer ?
#
loop_
_entity_poly.entity_id
_entity_poly.type
_entity_poly.pdbx_seq_one_letter_code
_entity_poly.pdbx_strand_id
1 'polypeptide(L)'
;MVYALLELPAGVALFKVDGEKRKMKALLHFKSTADALETTTQLVNGELSKPVRKFLKKNYLEKEVSEELAVADAKLAKAIKETLAIPCVFGDDTLPTFRALKAHIDSLLEDVSAEQLNQTALGLAHNLNRYKLKFSPDKVDMMVVQAVSLLEDLDKEINKYAMRAREWYGWHFPELGKIVNDNVAYCKIMLAMKTRFNARDTDFSDFLEEEMEQKVKDAAMVSMGTEIAEEDIENIGRLCNEVVAASKYREQLSTYLSSRMQTIAPNLTTMVGEQIGARLIQKAGSLLTLAKYPSSTVQILGAEKALFRALKQRQATPKYGILYNASVVAKAAPAQKGTMSRVLAAKASLSARIDSFGDGDNAPALEYRSKVENRLKQFEEGITYGKSGNARGAGAGMQQRGGYVGGQAGGFKRPRMDNSGFNKR
;
A
#
# COMPACT_ATOMS: atom_id res chain seq x y z
N MET A 1 -33.69 -33.46 34.99
CA MET A 1 -32.68 -33.70 33.95
C MET A 1 -32.69 -32.51 33.03
N VAL A 2 -31.52 -31.99 32.69
CA VAL A 2 -31.39 -30.78 31.85
C VAL A 2 -30.46 -31.12 30.70
N TYR A 3 -30.85 -30.78 29.48
CA TYR A 3 -29.96 -30.86 28.33
C TYR A 3 -29.13 -29.59 28.24
N ALA A 4 -27.82 -29.71 28.12
CA ALA A 4 -26.95 -28.55 27.95
C ALA A 4 -26.42 -28.50 26.51
N LEU A 5 -26.62 -27.36 25.85
CA LEU A 5 -26.03 -27.08 24.54
C LEU A 5 -24.68 -26.39 24.72
N LEU A 6 -23.59 -27.10 24.43
CA LEU A 6 -22.23 -26.57 24.56
C LEU A 6 -21.63 -26.30 23.18
N GLU A 7 -21.14 -25.08 23.00
CA GLU A 7 -20.37 -24.68 21.84
C GLU A 7 -18.90 -25.10 22.01
N LEU A 8 -18.39 -25.85 21.03
CA LEU A 8 -17.02 -26.34 20.98
C LEU A 8 -16.31 -25.76 19.75
N PRO A 9 -14.97 -25.65 19.77
CA PRO A 9 -14.20 -25.25 18.59
C PRO A 9 -14.40 -26.16 17.37
N ALA A 10 -14.63 -27.46 17.62
CA ALA A 10 -14.87 -28.46 16.58
C ALA A 10 -16.35 -28.58 16.15
N GLY A 11 -17.28 -27.94 16.87
CA GLY A 11 -18.70 -28.20 16.65
C GLY A 11 -19.65 -27.72 17.73
N VAL A 12 -20.88 -28.24 17.70
CA VAL A 12 -21.87 -28.01 18.77
C VAL A 12 -22.28 -29.34 19.37
N ALA A 13 -22.13 -29.47 20.69
CA ALA A 13 -22.39 -30.69 21.44
C ALA A 13 -23.66 -30.57 22.28
N LEU A 14 -24.43 -31.64 22.35
CA LEU A 14 -25.58 -31.76 23.23
C LEU A 14 -25.25 -32.77 24.34
N PHE A 15 -25.24 -32.30 25.58
CA PHE A 15 -25.00 -33.12 26.77
C PHE A 15 -26.31 -33.36 27.53
N LYS A 16 -26.47 -34.58 28.05
CA LYS A 16 -27.51 -34.89 29.05
C LYS A 16 -26.90 -34.79 30.43
N VAL A 17 -27.46 -33.93 31.28
CA VAL A 17 -27.01 -33.70 32.65
C VAL A 17 -28.07 -34.20 33.62
N ASP A 18 -27.70 -35.18 34.44
CA ASP A 18 -28.52 -35.77 35.50
C ASP A 18 -27.75 -35.76 36.82
N GLY A 19 -27.89 -34.67 37.58
CA GLY A 19 -27.09 -34.41 38.78
C GLY A 19 -25.60 -34.36 38.47
N GLU A 20 -24.82 -35.27 39.06
CA GLU A 20 -23.37 -35.39 38.82
C GLU A 20 -23.02 -36.16 37.53
N LYS A 21 -23.96 -36.92 36.96
CA LYS A 21 -23.72 -37.72 35.75
C LYS A 21 -23.90 -36.86 34.50
N ARG A 22 -22.84 -36.79 33.69
CA ARG A 22 -22.81 -36.05 32.41
C ARG A 22 -22.45 -37.01 31.30
N LYS A 23 -23.31 -37.13 30.29
CA LYS A 23 -23.07 -37.96 29.12
C LYS A 23 -23.33 -37.17 27.84
N MET A 24 -22.45 -37.31 26.87
CA MET A 24 -22.67 -36.73 25.54
C MET A 24 -23.78 -37.50 24.82
N LYS A 25 -24.76 -36.79 24.25
CA LYS A 25 -25.84 -37.41 23.46
C LYS A 25 -25.56 -37.35 21.96
N ALA A 26 -25.05 -36.22 21.50
CA ALA A 26 -24.71 -36.02 20.08
C ALA A 26 -23.71 -34.86 19.93
N LEU A 27 -22.87 -34.95 18.90
CA LEU A 27 -21.92 -33.91 18.51
C LEU A 27 -22.11 -33.57 17.02
N LEU A 28 -22.34 -32.30 16.73
CA LEU A 28 -22.31 -31.76 15.37
C LEU A 28 -20.88 -31.35 15.03
N HIS A 29 -20.20 -32.11 14.20
CA HIS A 29 -18.89 -31.71 13.66
C HIS A 29 -19.06 -30.70 12.52
N PHE A 30 -18.20 -29.68 12.49
CA PHE A 30 -18.12 -28.79 11.34
C PHE A 30 -17.56 -29.53 10.13
N LYS A 31 -18.18 -29.35 8.96
CA LYS A 31 -17.76 -30.02 7.71
C LYS A 31 -16.54 -29.37 7.06
N SER A 32 -16.41 -28.06 7.20
CA SER A 32 -15.33 -27.26 6.62
C SER A 32 -15.00 -26.07 7.52
N THR A 33 -13.83 -25.48 7.33
CA THR A 33 -13.40 -24.26 8.03
C THR A 33 -14.28 -23.04 7.71
N ALA A 34 -14.83 -22.99 6.49
CA ALA A 34 -15.75 -21.94 6.07
C ALA A 34 -17.11 -22.05 6.78
N ASP A 35 -17.66 -23.27 6.87
CA ASP A 35 -18.90 -23.56 7.59
C ASP A 35 -18.74 -23.30 9.10
N ALA A 36 -17.58 -23.66 9.67
CA ALA A 36 -17.23 -23.33 11.05
C ALA A 36 -17.23 -21.82 11.28
N LEU A 37 -16.58 -21.04 10.40
CA LEU A 37 -16.54 -19.58 10.54
C LEU A 37 -17.93 -18.94 10.42
N GLU A 38 -18.73 -19.37 9.44
CA GLU A 38 -20.08 -18.83 9.24
C GLU A 38 -20.97 -19.15 10.44
N THR A 39 -20.96 -20.41 10.89
CA THR A 39 -21.73 -20.85 12.05
C THR A 39 -21.28 -20.14 13.32
N THR A 40 -19.97 -20.04 13.60
CA THR A 40 -19.45 -19.32 14.77
C THR A 40 -19.76 -17.82 14.72
N THR A 41 -19.72 -17.19 13.54
CA THR A 41 -20.07 -15.76 13.41
C THR A 41 -21.56 -15.53 13.73
N GLN A 42 -22.44 -16.41 13.24
CA GLN A 42 -23.87 -16.37 13.54
C GLN A 42 -24.13 -16.61 15.04
N LEU A 43 -23.46 -17.60 15.65
CA LEU A 43 -23.55 -17.87 17.09
C LEU A 43 -23.10 -16.67 17.94
N VAL A 44 -21.99 -16.02 17.58
CA VAL A 44 -21.49 -14.81 18.27
C VAL A 44 -22.48 -13.64 18.16
N ASN A 45 -23.21 -13.54 17.04
CA ASN A 45 -24.27 -12.54 16.87
C ASN A 45 -25.58 -12.92 17.58
N GLY A 46 -25.69 -14.14 18.13
CA GLY A 46 -26.89 -14.68 18.78
C GLY A 46 -27.93 -15.24 17.79
N GLU A 47 -27.55 -15.48 16.54
CA GLU A 47 -28.41 -16.00 15.48
C GLU A 47 -28.27 -17.53 15.34
N LEU A 48 -29.38 -18.21 15.03
CA LEU A 48 -29.38 -19.66 14.89
C LEU A 48 -29.01 -20.10 13.46
N SER A 49 -27.82 -20.68 13.31
CA SER A 49 -27.34 -21.18 12.02
C SER A 49 -28.14 -22.38 11.49
N LYS A 50 -28.16 -22.56 10.15
CA LYS A 50 -28.87 -23.67 9.50
C LYS A 50 -28.37 -25.06 9.98
N PRO A 51 -27.05 -25.31 10.14
CA PRO A 51 -26.55 -26.58 10.67
C PRO A 51 -27.02 -26.85 12.11
N VAL A 52 -26.97 -25.85 12.99
CA VAL A 52 -27.39 -25.99 14.40
C VAL A 52 -28.89 -26.21 14.49
N ARG A 53 -29.69 -25.53 13.66
CA ARG A 53 -31.14 -25.76 13.58
C ARG A 53 -31.49 -27.19 13.20
N LYS A 54 -30.82 -27.76 12.18
CA LYS A 54 -31.05 -29.16 11.76
C LYS A 54 -30.63 -30.14 12.86
N PHE A 55 -29.53 -29.86 13.55
CA PHE A 55 -29.02 -30.67 14.64
C PHE A 55 -30.00 -30.72 15.84
N LEU A 56 -30.54 -29.56 16.25
CA LEU A 56 -31.53 -29.48 17.32
C LEU A 56 -32.84 -30.19 16.96
N LYS A 57 -33.34 -30.04 15.72
CA LYS A 57 -34.54 -30.75 15.26
C LYS A 57 -34.39 -32.28 15.36
N LYS A 58 -33.28 -32.82 14.86
CA LYS A 58 -33.01 -34.27 14.85
C LYS A 58 -32.80 -34.87 16.25
N ASN A 59 -32.09 -34.16 17.12
CA ASN A 59 -31.64 -34.73 18.39
C ASN A 59 -32.52 -34.37 19.61
N TYR A 60 -33.34 -33.32 19.48
CA TYR A 60 -34.21 -32.80 20.53
C TYR A 60 -35.69 -33.04 20.24
N LEU A 61 -36.18 -32.61 19.07
CA LEU A 61 -37.62 -32.65 18.73
C LEU A 61 -38.09 -34.04 18.27
N GLU A 62 -37.32 -34.73 17.41
CA GLU A 62 -37.71 -36.06 16.89
C GLU A 62 -37.69 -37.18 17.95
N LYS A 63 -37.06 -36.95 19.10
CA LYS A 63 -36.94 -37.94 20.19
C LYS A 63 -37.88 -37.69 21.38
N GLU A 64 -38.90 -36.84 21.20
CA GLU A 64 -39.92 -36.49 22.22
C GLU A 64 -39.35 -36.21 23.61
N VAL A 65 -38.33 -35.36 23.67
CA VAL A 65 -37.75 -34.93 24.94
C VAL A 65 -38.53 -33.73 25.47
N SER A 66 -39.29 -33.91 26.56
CA SER A 66 -40.06 -32.83 27.21
C SER A 66 -39.25 -31.99 28.21
N GLU A 67 -37.94 -32.21 28.29
CA GLU A 67 -37.06 -31.57 29.27
C GLU A 67 -36.66 -30.15 28.83
N GLU A 68 -36.05 -29.37 29.72
CA GLU A 68 -35.58 -28.00 29.44
C GLU A 68 -34.16 -27.98 28.87
N LEU A 69 -33.89 -27.04 27.95
CA LEU A 69 -32.58 -26.85 27.32
C LEU A 69 -31.80 -25.72 28.00
N ALA A 70 -30.71 -26.03 28.68
CA ALA A 70 -29.75 -25.04 29.17
C ALA A 70 -28.89 -24.48 28.02
N VAL A 71 -28.90 -23.15 27.89
CA VAL A 71 -28.09 -22.38 26.93
C VAL A 71 -27.38 -21.26 27.69
N ALA A 72 -26.08 -21.06 27.42
CA ALA A 72 -25.26 -20.09 28.16
C ALA A 72 -25.58 -18.62 27.81
N ASP A 73 -25.86 -18.31 26.54
CA ASP A 73 -26.18 -16.96 26.09
C ASP A 73 -27.70 -16.72 26.02
N ALA A 74 -28.15 -15.63 26.63
CA ALA A 74 -29.55 -15.19 26.61
C ALA A 74 -30.05 -14.83 25.20
N LYS A 75 -29.20 -14.28 24.32
CA LYS A 75 -29.60 -13.93 22.94
C LYS A 75 -29.86 -15.19 22.12
N LEU A 76 -28.94 -16.15 22.19
CA LEU A 76 -29.09 -17.44 21.53
C LEU A 76 -30.30 -18.22 22.07
N ALA A 77 -30.52 -18.20 23.39
CA ALA A 77 -31.67 -18.84 24.02
C ALA A 77 -33.01 -18.27 23.49
N LYS A 78 -33.11 -16.93 23.35
CA LYS A 78 -34.27 -16.27 22.74
C LYS A 78 -34.46 -16.68 21.29
N ALA A 79 -33.40 -16.67 20.48
CA ALA A 79 -33.46 -17.08 19.08
C ALA A 79 -33.90 -18.55 18.92
N ILE A 80 -33.45 -19.46 19.80
CA ILE A 80 -33.89 -20.86 19.80
C ILE A 80 -35.37 -20.97 20.20
N LYS A 81 -35.80 -20.25 21.24
CA LYS A 81 -37.20 -20.26 21.69
C LYS A 81 -38.15 -19.76 20.59
N GLU A 82 -37.80 -18.67 19.91
CA GLU A 82 -38.61 -18.09 18.82
C GLU A 82 -38.66 -18.99 17.58
N THR A 83 -37.54 -19.65 17.22
CA THR A 83 -37.44 -20.40 15.96
C THR A 83 -37.82 -21.88 16.05
N LEU A 84 -37.67 -22.50 17.23
CA LEU A 84 -37.87 -23.93 17.43
C LEU A 84 -38.91 -24.26 18.52
N ALA A 85 -39.47 -23.26 19.21
CA ALA A 85 -40.43 -23.43 20.30
C ALA A 85 -39.95 -24.35 21.44
N ILE A 86 -38.63 -24.45 21.64
CA ILE A 86 -38.02 -25.24 22.72
C ILE A 86 -37.98 -24.40 24.01
N PRO A 87 -38.36 -24.95 25.19
CA PRO A 87 -38.18 -24.27 26.47
C PRO A 87 -36.69 -24.22 26.82
N CYS A 88 -36.10 -23.00 26.82
CA CYS A 88 -34.71 -22.76 27.13
C CYS A 88 -34.53 -22.08 28.49
N VAL A 89 -33.60 -22.59 29.30
CA VAL A 89 -33.13 -21.97 30.55
C VAL A 89 -31.79 -21.30 30.29
N PHE A 90 -31.65 -20.05 30.73
CA PHE A 90 -30.45 -19.24 30.59
C PHE A 90 -30.22 -18.44 31.89
N GLY A 91 -28.97 -18.10 32.20
CA GLY A 91 -28.61 -17.29 33.38
C GLY A 91 -27.70 -18.00 34.38
N ASP A 92 -27.59 -17.42 35.57
CA ASP A 92 -26.60 -17.80 36.59
C ASP A 92 -26.71 -19.25 37.07
N ASP A 93 -27.91 -19.80 37.09
CA ASP A 93 -28.18 -21.19 37.48
C ASP A 93 -27.56 -22.23 36.51
N THR A 94 -27.30 -21.83 35.26
CA THR A 94 -26.71 -22.70 34.24
C THR A 94 -25.18 -22.67 34.25
N LEU A 95 -24.55 -21.63 34.83
CA LEU A 95 -23.11 -21.43 34.80
C LEU A 95 -22.30 -22.55 35.49
N PRO A 96 -22.70 -23.08 36.67
CA PRO A 96 -22.01 -24.20 37.30
C PRO A 96 -21.98 -25.43 36.40
N THR A 97 -23.09 -25.73 35.72
CA THR A 97 -23.21 -26.83 34.77
C THR A 97 -22.25 -26.67 33.59
N PHE A 98 -22.18 -25.48 32.98
CA PHE A 98 -21.26 -25.21 31.87
C PHE A 98 -19.78 -25.21 32.30
N ARG A 99 -19.44 -24.68 33.49
CA ARG A 99 -18.07 -24.75 34.03
C ARG A 99 -17.64 -26.19 34.22
N ALA A 100 -18.52 -27.01 34.77
CA ALA A 100 -18.19 -28.39 35.08
C ALA A 100 -18.15 -29.27 33.80
N LEU A 101 -18.92 -28.94 32.76
CA LEU A 101 -18.76 -29.55 31.43
C LEU A 101 -17.41 -29.20 30.79
N LYS A 102 -16.97 -27.94 30.91
CA LYS A 102 -15.67 -27.49 30.37
C LYS A 102 -14.47 -28.09 31.13
N ALA A 103 -14.58 -28.26 32.44
CA ALA A 103 -13.51 -28.85 33.26
C ALA A 103 -13.24 -30.33 32.93
N HIS A 104 -14.26 -31.06 32.46
CA HIS A 104 -14.18 -32.49 32.15
C HIS A 104 -14.30 -32.78 30.65
N ILE A 105 -14.02 -31.79 29.80
CA ILE A 105 -14.25 -31.88 28.36
C ILE A 105 -13.41 -32.98 27.70
N ASP A 106 -12.17 -33.16 28.17
CA ASP A 106 -11.23 -34.15 27.67
C ASP A 106 -11.67 -35.58 27.96
N SER A 107 -12.35 -35.80 29.10
CA SER A 107 -12.93 -37.10 29.46
C SER A 107 -14.29 -37.36 28.81
N LEU A 108 -14.97 -36.31 28.35
CA LEU A 108 -16.33 -36.39 27.81
C LEU A 108 -16.35 -36.50 26.27
N LEU A 109 -15.26 -36.12 25.60
CA LEU A 109 -15.08 -36.22 24.15
C LEU A 109 -14.19 -37.43 23.83
N GLU A 110 -14.79 -38.62 23.74
CA GLU A 110 -14.05 -39.86 23.43
C GLU A 110 -13.48 -39.87 21.99
N ASP A 111 -14.10 -39.11 21.07
CA ASP A 111 -13.79 -39.11 19.63
C ASP A 111 -12.75 -38.04 19.20
N VAL A 112 -12.43 -37.06 20.06
CA VAL A 112 -11.58 -35.92 19.69
C VAL A 112 -10.49 -35.72 20.73
N SER A 113 -9.22 -35.76 20.30
CA SER A 113 -8.12 -35.51 21.22
C SER A 113 -8.06 -34.03 21.64
N ALA A 114 -7.58 -33.77 22.86
CA ALA A 114 -7.37 -32.41 23.36
C ALA A 114 -6.47 -31.58 22.44
N GLU A 115 -5.48 -32.21 21.81
CA GLU A 115 -4.58 -31.56 20.86
C GLU A 115 -5.32 -31.09 19.59
N GLN A 116 -6.20 -31.93 19.03
CA GLN A 116 -7.02 -31.57 17.87
C GLN A 116 -8.01 -30.44 18.20
N LEU A 117 -8.57 -30.41 19.40
CA LEU A 117 -9.42 -29.31 19.86
C LEU A 117 -8.65 -27.99 19.96
N ASN A 118 -7.42 -28.02 20.47
CA ASN A 118 -6.58 -26.82 20.56
C ASN A 118 -6.17 -26.30 19.17
N GLN A 119 -5.81 -27.18 18.25
CA GLN A 119 -5.48 -26.81 16.87
C GLN A 119 -6.69 -26.23 16.13
N THR A 120 -7.86 -26.83 16.28
CA THR A 120 -9.11 -26.31 15.69
C THR A 120 -9.53 -24.97 16.31
N ALA A 121 -9.38 -24.81 17.63
CA ALA A 121 -9.60 -23.54 18.32
C ALA A 121 -8.68 -22.44 17.79
N LEU A 122 -7.39 -22.73 17.63
CA LEU A 122 -6.42 -21.79 17.07
C LEU A 122 -6.78 -21.41 15.63
N GLY A 123 -7.11 -22.40 14.79
CA GLY A 123 -7.51 -22.18 13.40
C GLY A 123 -8.78 -21.33 13.29
N LEU A 124 -9.81 -21.64 14.09
CA LEU A 124 -11.06 -20.88 14.13
C LEU A 124 -10.83 -19.44 14.64
N ALA A 125 -10.01 -19.27 15.69
CA ALA A 125 -9.66 -17.96 16.23
C ALA A 125 -8.93 -17.09 15.18
N HIS A 126 -7.96 -17.66 14.47
CA HIS A 126 -7.28 -16.94 13.37
C HIS A 126 -8.25 -16.55 12.26
N ASN A 127 -9.14 -17.45 11.85
CA ASN A 127 -10.09 -17.17 10.79
C ASN A 127 -11.13 -16.13 11.20
N LEU A 128 -11.67 -16.21 12.42
CA LEU A 128 -12.62 -15.24 12.96
C LEU A 128 -11.97 -13.86 13.11
N ASN A 129 -10.74 -13.81 13.62
CA ASN A 129 -9.98 -12.56 13.68
C ASN A 129 -9.69 -12.01 12.28
N ARG A 130 -9.33 -12.86 11.30
CA ARG A 130 -9.18 -12.42 9.91
C ARG A 130 -10.49 -11.91 9.33
N TYR A 131 -11.63 -12.53 9.61
CA TYR A 131 -12.92 -12.05 9.13
C TYR A 131 -13.26 -10.67 9.73
N LYS A 132 -13.07 -10.49 11.04
CA LYS A 132 -13.23 -9.19 11.70
C LYS A 132 -12.23 -8.14 11.20
N LEU A 133 -10.98 -8.54 10.96
CA LEU A 133 -9.91 -7.66 10.48
C LEU A 133 -9.92 -7.43 8.96
N LYS A 134 -10.59 -8.25 8.15
CA LYS A 134 -10.77 -8.00 6.71
C LYS A 134 -11.54 -6.70 6.44
N PHE A 135 -12.27 -6.21 7.45
CA PHE A 135 -12.85 -4.87 7.47
C PHE A 135 -11.83 -3.74 7.75
N SER A 136 -10.63 -4.05 8.23
CA SER A 136 -9.56 -3.07 8.44
C SER A 136 -8.63 -3.01 7.21
N PRO A 137 -8.57 -1.88 6.50
CA PRO A 137 -7.71 -1.69 5.31
C PRO A 137 -6.21 -1.60 5.63
N ASP A 138 -5.82 -1.62 6.91
CA ASP A 138 -4.49 -1.23 7.42
C ASP A 138 -3.31 -2.12 6.99
N LYS A 139 -3.54 -3.26 6.32
CA LYS A 139 -2.47 -4.19 5.89
C LYS A 139 -2.29 -4.32 4.38
N VAL A 140 -3.12 -3.64 3.58
CA VAL A 140 -3.04 -3.73 2.10
C VAL A 140 -1.92 -2.83 1.55
N ASP A 141 -1.53 -1.79 2.29
CA ASP A 141 -0.51 -0.81 1.93
C ASP A 141 0.93 -1.37 1.89
N MET A 142 1.23 -2.43 2.65
CA MET A 142 2.54 -3.11 2.60
C MET A 142 2.84 -3.66 1.20
N MET A 143 1.82 -4.12 0.45
CA MET A 143 2.02 -4.59 -0.92
C MET A 143 2.48 -3.48 -1.86
N VAL A 144 2.01 -2.24 -1.63
CA VAL A 144 2.44 -1.06 -2.40
C VAL A 144 3.91 -0.74 -2.11
N VAL A 145 4.33 -0.79 -0.84
CA VAL A 145 5.72 -0.57 -0.45
C VAL A 145 6.67 -1.55 -1.15
N GLN A 146 6.30 -2.83 -1.20
CA GLN A 146 7.08 -3.85 -1.89
C GLN A 146 7.10 -3.65 -3.40
N ALA A 147 5.95 -3.36 -4.01
CA ALA A 147 5.85 -3.14 -5.46
C ALA A 147 6.70 -1.95 -5.94
N VAL A 148 6.74 -0.85 -5.18
CA VAL A 148 7.57 0.33 -5.51
C VAL A 148 9.05 0.01 -5.39
N SER A 149 9.44 -0.68 -4.32
CA SER A 149 10.84 -1.06 -4.09
C SER A 149 11.33 -1.97 -5.22
N LEU A 150 10.51 -2.95 -5.61
CA LEU A 150 10.78 -3.82 -6.75
C LEU A 150 10.90 -3.03 -8.06
N LEU A 151 10.02 -2.04 -8.29
CA LEU A 151 10.10 -1.20 -9.49
C LEU A 151 11.42 -0.40 -9.55
N GLU A 152 11.87 0.17 -8.42
CA GLU A 152 13.14 0.88 -8.34
C GLU A 152 14.36 -0.02 -8.54
N ASP A 153 14.29 -1.28 -8.09
CA ASP A 153 15.36 -2.25 -8.28
C ASP A 153 15.39 -2.80 -9.71
N LEU A 154 14.21 -3.09 -10.30
CA LEU A 154 14.09 -3.45 -11.72
C LEU A 154 14.66 -2.37 -12.63
N ASP A 155 14.37 -1.08 -12.39
CA ASP A 155 14.92 0.01 -13.20
C ASP A 155 16.47 0.03 -13.17
N LYS A 156 17.09 -0.27 -12.01
CA LYS A 156 18.56 -0.37 -11.89
C LYS A 156 19.11 -1.62 -12.59
N GLU A 157 18.45 -2.75 -12.42
CA GLU A 157 18.87 -4.03 -12.98
C GLU A 157 18.74 -4.05 -14.51
N ILE A 158 17.62 -3.58 -15.06
CA ILE A 158 17.40 -3.42 -16.50
C ILE A 158 18.53 -2.58 -17.10
N ASN A 159 18.90 -1.46 -16.47
CA ASN A 159 20.00 -0.63 -16.96
C ASN A 159 21.35 -1.34 -16.89
N LYS A 160 21.66 -2.05 -15.79
CA LYS A 160 22.91 -2.82 -15.67
C LYS A 160 23.01 -3.93 -16.70
N TYR A 161 21.94 -4.70 -16.90
CA TYR A 161 21.90 -5.77 -17.88
C TYR A 161 21.97 -5.23 -19.31
N ALA A 162 21.29 -4.13 -19.60
CA ALA A 162 21.38 -3.50 -20.91
C ALA A 162 22.79 -2.96 -21.20
N MET A 163 23.43 -2.27 -20.24
CA MET A 163 24.82 -1.82 -20.41
C MET A 163 25.77 -2.99 -20.63
N ARG A 164 25.59 -4.10 -19.90
CA ARG A 164 26.36 -5.32 -20.12
C ARG A 164 26.14 -5.91 -21.51
N ALA A 165 24.90 -5.96 -21.99
CA ALA A 165 24.56 -6.44 -23.34
C ALA A 165 25.20 -5.55 -24.43
N ARG A 166 25.24 -4.23 -24.22
CA ARG A 166 25.89 -3.28 -25.13
C ARG A 166 27.40 -3.45 -25.20
N GLU A 167 28.05 -3.62 -24.06
CA GLU A 167 29.49 -3.90 -24.02
C GLU A 167 29.83 -5.24 -24.67
N TRP A 168 28.99 -6.26 -24.45
CA TRP A 168 29.21 -7.60 -24.98
C TRP A 168 29.01 -7.66 -26.50
N TYR A 169 27.88 -7.13 -27.01
CA TYR A 169 27.62 -7.07 -28.44
C TYR A 169 28.45 -6.00 -29.16
N GLY A 170 28.97 -5.00 -28.44
CA GLY A 170 29.86 -3.97 -28.96
C GLY A 170 31.17 -4.51 -29.55
N TRP A 171 31.59 -5.73 -29.21
CA TRP A 171 32.69 -6.42 -29.90
C TRP A 171 32.33 -6.77 -31.35
N HIS A 172 31.09 -7.17 -31.61
CA HIS A 172 30.60 -7.49 -32.95
C HIS A 172 30.19 -6.26 -33.75
N PHE A 173 29.49 -5.33 -33.10
CA PHE A 173 28.94 -4.14 -33.76
C PHE A 173 29.01 -2.90 -32.85
N PRO A 174 30.19 -2.26 -32.76
CA PRO A 174 30.41 -1.12 -31.86
C PRO A 174 29.64 0.14 -32.27
N GLU A 175 29.37 0.32 -33.56
CA GLU A 175 28.68 1.52 -34.08
C GLU A 175 27.21 1.58 -33.65
N LEU A 176 26.55 0.43 -33.48
CA LEU A 176 25.15 0.35 -32.99
C LEU A 176 24.98 1.04 -31.65
N GLY A 177 25.98 0.90 -30.78
CA GLY A 177 25.99 1.50 -29.45
C GLY A 177 26.02 3.03 -29.47
N LYS A 178 26.54 3.64 -30.56
CA LYS A 178 26.60 5.10 -30.74
C LYS A 178 25.36 5.65 -31.44
N ILE A 179 24.72 4.84 -32.29
CA ILE A 179 23.53 5.24 -33.05
C ILE A 179 22.28 5.18 -32.14
N VAL A 180 22.08 4.07 -31.43
CA VAL A 180 20.82 3.83 -30.69
C VAL A 180 21.00 4.10 -29.21
N ASN A 181 20.61 5.26 -28.71
CA ASN A 181 20.77 5.59 -27.28
C ASN A 181 19.85 4.77 -26.36
N ASP A 182 18.68 4.34 -26.83
CA ASP A 182 17.77 3.55 -26.00
C ASP A 182 18.26 2.11 -25.83
N ASN A 183 18.25 1.66 -24.59
CA ASN A 183 18.76 0.36 -24.16
C ASN A 183 17.82 -0.79 -24.51
N VAL A 184 16.52 -0.55 -24.45
CA VAL A 184 15.51 -1.57 -24.78
C VAL A 184 15.42 -1.75 -26.30
N ALA A 185 15.41 -0.65 -27.07
CA ALA A 185 15.50 -0.69 -28.52
C ALA A 185 16.77 -1.40 -29.00
N TYR A 186 17.93 -1.12 -28.39
CA TYR A 186 19.18 -1.83 -28.69
C TYR A 186 19.05 -3.35 -28.57
N CYS A 187 18.46 -3.84 -27.48
CA CYS A 187 18.25 -5.27 -27.27
C CYS A 187 17.28 -5.87 -28.30
N LYS A 188 16.22 -5.14 -28.68
CA LYS A 188 15.26 -5.60 -29.71
C LYS A 188 15.90 -5.69 -31.10
N ILE A 189 16.72 -4.71 -31.48
CA ILE A 189 17.44 -4.70 -32.75
C ILE A 189 18.39 -5.89 -32.82
N MET A 190 19.13 -6.13 -31.72
CA MET A 190 20.04 -7.27 -31.67
C MET A 190 19.27 -8.59 -31.82
N LEU A 191 18.13 -8.75 -31.15
CA LEU A 191 17.31 -9.96 -31.27
C LEU A 191 16.80 -10.22 -32.70
N ALA A 192 16.44 -9.16 -33.42
CA ALA A 192 15.99 -9.25 -34.81
C ALA A 192 17.15 -9.56 -35.77
N MET A 193 18.25 -8.81 -35.67
CA MET A 193 19.39 -8.87 -36.58
C MET A 193 20.29 -10.08 -36.35
N LYS A 194 20.57 -10.41 -35.08
CA LYS A 194 21.61 -11.35 -34.60
C LYS A 194 23.01 -10.98 -35.11
N THR A 195 23.29 -11.24 -36.39
CA THR A 195 24.56 -10.99 -37.08
C THR A 195 24.47 -9.80 -38.04
N ARG A 196 25.55 -9.06 -38.22
CA ARG A 196 25.63 -7.92 -39.17
C ARG A 196 25.20 -8.24 -40.60
N PHE A 197 25.44 -9.46 -41.07
CA PHE A 197 25.06 -9.87 -42.44
C PHE A 197 23.56 -9.86 -42.68
N ASN A 198 22.78 -10.17 -41.65
CA ASN A 198 21.32 -10.22 -41.74
C ASN A 198 20.69 -8.83 -41.65
N ALA A 199 21.47 -7.79 -41.32
CA ALA A 199 20.99 -6.41 -41.17
C ALA A 199 20.28 -5.88 -42.43
N ARG A 200 20.68 -6.37 -43.61
CA ARG A 200 20.11 -5.97 -44.90
C ARG A 200 18.70 -6.52 -45.11
N ASP A 201 18.45 -7.74 -44.64
CA ASP A 201 17.22 -8.49 -44.89
C ASP A 201 16.21 -8.35 -43.75
N THR A 202 16.65 -7.93 -42.57
CA THR A 202 15.77 -7.68 -41.43
C THR A 202 15.12 -6.31 -41.51
N ASP A 203 13.81 -6.29 -41.26
CA ASP A 203 13.00 -5.09 -41.11
C ASP A 203 13.02 -4.62 -39.65
N PHE A 204 13.25 -3.33 -39.42
CA PHE A 204 13.28 -2.70 -38.09
C PHE A 204 12.12 -1.73 -37.83
N SER A 205 11.16 -1.65 -38.75
CA SER A 205 10.02 -0.70 -38.73
C SER A 205 9.19 -0.72 -37.44
N ASP A 206 9.14 -1.86 -36.74
CA ASP A 206 8.36 -2.01 -35.49
C ASP A 206 8.96 -1.24 -34.30
N PHE A 207 10.25 -0.90 -34.33
CA PHE A 207 10.98 -0.41 -33.15
C PHE A 207 11.86 0.81 -33.41
N LEU A 208 12.09 1.19 -34.66
CA LEU A 208 12.93 2.32 -35.05
C LEU A 208 12.23 3.20 -36.10
N GLU A 209 12.61 4.48 -36.12
CA GLU A 209 12.28 5.39 -37.21
C GLU A 209 13.12 5.07 -38.45
N GLU A 210 12.57 5.27 -39.65
CA GLU A 210 13.20 4.94 -40.93
C GLU A 210 14.60 5.58 -41.09
N GLU A 211 14.79 6.81 -40.61
CA GLU A 211 16.09 7.50 -40.65
C GLU A 211 17.17 6.79 -39.81
N MET A 212 16.78 6.23 -38.67
CA MET A 212 17.71 5.53 -37.77
C MET A 212 17.99 4.13 -38.29
N GLU A 213 16.99 3.49 -38.89
CA GLU A 213 17.15 2.18 -39.53
C GLU A 213 18.19 2.22 -40.67
N GLN A 214 18.09 3.20 -41.58
CA GLN A 214 19.05 3.35 -42.67
C GLN A 214 20.48 3.53 -42.14
N LYS A 215 20.66 4.38 -41.11
CA LYS A 215 21.96 4.57 -40.45
C LYS A 215 22.52 3.28 -39.84
N VAL A 216 21.66 2.43 -39.27
CA VAL A 216 22.07 1.12 -38.73
C VAL A 216 22.50 0.18 -39.86
N LYS A 217 21.77 0.13 -40.97
CA LYS A 217 22.11 -0.71 -42.13
C LYS A 217 23.41 -0.25 -42.80
N ASP A 218 23.60 1.05 -42.97
CA ASP A 218 24.83 1.63 -43.52
C ASP A 218 26.03 1.36 -42.59
N ALA A 219 25.85 1.54 -41.29
CA ALA A 219 26.88 1.26 -40.30
C ALA A 219 27.23 -0.23 -40.24
N ALA A 220 26.27 -1.14 -40.44
CA ALA A 220 26.53 -2.57 -40.48
C ALA A 220 27.43 -2.98 -41.65
N MET A 221 27.32 -2.31 -42.81
CA MET A 221 28.16 -2.58 -43.98
C MET A 221 29.63 -2.14 -43.81
N VAL A 222 29.86 -1.04 -43.07
CA VAL A 222 31.19 -0.44 -42.88
C VAL A 222 31.76 -0.75 -41.48
N SER A 223 31.11 -1.62 -40.72
CA SER A 223 31.43 -1.85 -39.31
C SER A 223 32.81 -2.45 -39.11
N MET A 224 33.55 -1.93 -38.12
CA MET A 224 34.89 -2.42 -37.76
C MET A 224 34.86 -3.57 -36.74
N GLY A 225 33.68 -4.05 -36.35
CA GLY A 225 33.56 -5.10 -35.33
C GLY A 225 34.02 -6.48 -35.80
N THR A 226 34.33 -7.35 -34.83
CA THR A 226 34.84 -8.70 -35.07
C THR A 226 33.73 -9.70 -35.30
N GLU A 227 33.98 -10.75 -36.07
CA GLU A 227 33.04 -11.87 -36.17
C GLU A 227 33.02 -12.67 -34.87
N ILE A 228 31.82 -13.12 -34.48
CA ILE A 228 31.59 -13.87 -33.24
C ILE A 228 30.92 -15.19 -33.61
N ALA A 229 31.20 -16.26 -32.86
CA ALA A 229 30.56 -17.56 -33.04
C ALA A 229 29.05 -17.50 -32.77
N GLU A 230 28.29 -18.37 -33.44
CA GLU A 230 26.83 -18.43 -33.28
C GLU A 230 26.40 -18.76 -31.84
N GLU A 231 27.17 -19.60 -31.13
CA GLU A 231 26.92 -19.96 -29.72
C GLU A 231 26.95 -18.74 -28.80
N ASP A 232 27.92 -17.85 -29.01
CA ASP A 232 28.05 -16.61 -28.25
C ASP A 232 26.91 -15.64 -28.59
N ILE A 233 26.53 -15.53 -29.87
CA ILE A 233 25.40 -14.70 -30.29
C ILE A 233 24.10 -15.18 -29.65
N GLU A 234 23.90 -16.50 -29.53
CA GLU A 234 22.73 -17.05 -28.84
C GLU A 234 22.72 -16.66 -27.36
N ASN A 235 23.88 -16.73 -26.67
CA ASN A 235 23.99 -16.33 -25.27
C ASN A 235 23.72 -14.84 -25.05
N ILE A 236 24.25 -13.96 -25.91
CA ILE A 236 23.94 -12.53 -25.88
C ILE A 236 22.43 -12.33 -26.18
N GLY A 237 21.88 -13.09 -27.14
CA GLY A 237 20.46 -13.11 -27.49
C GLY A 237 19.57 -13.44 -26.29
N ARG A 238 19.92 -14.45 -25.50
CA ARG A 238 19.22 -14.80 -24.25
C ARG A 238 19.22 -13.64 -23.27
N LEU A 239 20.36 -12.96 -23.08
CA LEU A 239 20.44 -11.78 -22.20
C LEU A 239 19.53 -10.64 -22.71
N CYS A 240 19.53 -10.35 -24.01
CA CYS A 240 18.66 -9.34 -24.59
C CYS A 240 17.17 -9.68 -24.46
N ASN A 241 16.81 -10.97 -24.59
CA ASN A 241 15.44 -11.44 -24.34
C ASN A 241 15.01 -11.20 -22.89
N GLU A 242 15.88 -11.51 -21.92
CA GLU A 242 15.62 -11.25 -20.50
C GLU A 242 15.43 -9.75 -20.22
N VAL A 243 16.24 -8.87 -20.82
CA VAL A 243 16.08 -7.41 -20.68
C VAL A 243 14.73 -6.93 -21.22
N VAL A 244 14.30 -7.44 -22.39
CA VAL A 244 13.00 -7.09 -22.98
C VAL A 244 11.85 -7.65 -22.14
N ALA A 245 11.97 -8.87 -21.64
CA ALA A 245 10.98 -9.48 -20.75
C ALA A 245 10.86 -8.71 -19.42
N ALA A 246 11.98 -8.34 -18.80
CA ALA A 246 12.02 -7.52 -17.59
C ALA A 246 11.41 -6.13 -17.83
N SER A 247 11.66 -5.51 -18.98
CA SER A 247 11.03 -4.23 -19.37
C SER A 247 9.50 -4.34 -19.48
N LYS A 248 8.99 -5.40 -20.11
CA LYS A 248 7.54 -5.69 -20.16
C LYS A 248 6.95 -5.92 -18.77
N TYR A 249 7.65 -6.69 -17.92
CA TYR A 249 7.21 -6.93 -16.55
C TYR A 249 7.18 -5.64 -15.72
N ARG A 250 8.16 -4.74 -15.92
CA ARG A 250 8.20 -3.42 -15.28
C ARG A 250 7.00 -2.54 -15.67
N GLU A 251 6.56 -2.59 -16.93
CA GLU A 251 5.34 -1.91 -17.37
C GLU A 251 4.08 -2.50 -16.71
N GLN A 252 3.95 -3.83 -16.68
CA GLN A 252 2.85 -4.51 -16.00
C GLN A 252 2.81 -4.18 -14.50
N LEU A 253 3.97 -4.14 -13.84
CA LEU A 253 4.09 -3.78 -12.43
C LEU A 253 3.71 -2.31 -12.18
N SER A 254 4.04 -1.40 -13.11
CA SER A 254 3.61 0.00 -13.04
C SER A 254 2.08 0.13 -13.12
N THR A 255 1.44 -0.59 -14.05
CA THR A 255 -0.02 -0.60 -14.18
C THR A 255 -0.69 -1.21 -12.94
N TYR A 256 -0.13 -2.31 -12.41
CA TYR A 256 -0.56 -2.90 -11.15
C TYR A 256 -0.48 -1.89 -10.00
N LEU A 257 0.66 -1.19 -9.87
CA LEU A 257 0.86 -0.18 -8.84
C LEU A 257 -0.16 0.96 -8.94
N SER A 258 -0.46 1.46 -10.15
CA SER A 258 -1.47 2.50 -10.36
C SER A 258 -2.86 2.04 -9.91
N SER A 259 -3.28 0.84 -10.29
CA SER A 259 -4.59 0.28 -9.88
C SER A 259 -4.71 0.12 -8.36
N ARG A 260 -3.64 -0.34 -7.71
CA ARG A 260 -3.59 -0.53 -6.26
C ARG A 260 -3.56 0.79 -5.51
N MET A 261 -2.80 1.76 -6.00
CA MET A 261 -2.76 3.08 -5.37
C MET A 261 -4.11 3.77 -5.42
N GLN A 262 -4.83 3.68 -6.55
CA GLN A 262 -6.18 4.24 -6.66
C GLN A 262 -7.18 3.59 -5.70
N THR A 263 -6.97 2.32 -5.34
CA THR A 263 -7.82 1.60 -4.37
C THR A 263 -7.48 1.97 -2.92
N ILE A 264 -6.20 2.19 -2.61
CA ILE A 264 -5.71 2.38 -1.23
C ILE A 264 -5.67 3.86 -0.84
N ALA A 265 -5.19 4.73 -1.73
CA ALA A 265 -5.00 6.16 -1.47
C ALA A 265 -5.37 7.01 -2.70
N PRO A 266 -6.67 7.09 -3.06
CA PRO A 266 -7.13 7.87 -4.20
C PRO A 266 -6.94 9.38 -4.02
N ASN A 267 -7.10 9.93 -2.81
CA ASN A 267 -6.92 11.37 -2.59
C ASN A 267 -5.46 11.78 -2.71
N LEU A 268 -4.53 10.97 -2.20
CA LEU A 268 -3.09 11.21 -2.37
C LEU A 268 -2.68 11.11 -3.84
N THR A 269 -3.23 10.12 -4.57
CA THR A 269 -2.94 9.90 -6.01
C THR A 269 -3.30 11.11 -6.84
N THR A 270 -4.50 11.64 -6.68
CA THR A 270 -4.96 12.83 -7.41
C THR A 270 -4.10 14.07 -7.11
N MET A 271 -3.51 14.15 -5.90
CA MET A 271 -2.66 15.27 -5.50
C MET A 271 -1.23 15.23 -6.04
N VAL A 272 -0.54 14.09 -5.94
CA VAL A 272 0.90 13.99 -6.26
C VAL A 272 1.22 13.05 -7.44
N GLY A 273 0.26 12.24 -7.90
CA GLY A 273 0.44 11.16 -8.87
C GLY A 273 0.76 9.82 -8.22
N GLU A 274 0.53 8.73 -8.95
CA GLU A 274 0.62 7.35 -8.45
C GLU A 274 2.04 7.01 -7.99
N GLN A 275 3.05 7.23 -8.85
CA GLN A 275 4.44 6.85 -8.57
C GLN A 275 5.03 7.62 -7.39
N ILE A 276 4.73 8.91 -7.29
CA ILE A 276 5.25 9.78 -6.23
C ILE A 276 4.54 9.49 -4.92
N GLY A 277 3.21 9.31 -4.93
CA GLY A 277 2.46 8.85 -3.77
C GLY A 277 3.01 7.54 -3.23
N ALA A 278 3.33 6.61 -4.12
CA ALA A 278 3.89 5.32 -3.75
C ALA A 278 5.28 5.42 -3.09
N ARG A 279 6.17 6.27 -3.62
CA ARG A 279 7.48 6.54 -2.99
C ARG A 279 7.34 7.23 -1.64
N LEU A 280 6.35 8.11 -1.44
CA LEU A 280 6.09 8.72 -0.14
C LEU A 280 5.68 7.66 0.90
N ILE A 281 4.79 6.74 0.53
CA ILE A 281 4.36 5.63 1.40
C ILE A 281 5.53 4.69 1.69
N GLN A 282 6.30 4.31 0.67
CA GLN A 282 7.50 3.47 0.81
C GLN A 282 8.50 4.09 1.81
N LYS A 283 8.77 5.40 1.69
CA LYS A 283 9.71 6.07 2.57
C LYS A 283 9.19 6.24 4.01
N ALA A 284 7.89 6.34 4.20
CA ALA A 284 7.25 6.35 5.52
C ALA A 284 7.05 4.94 6.12
N GLY A 285 7.12 3.89 5.29
CA GLY A 285 6.94 2.47 5.65
C GLY A 285 5.48 2.00 5.68
N SER A 286 4.52 2.88 5.92
CA SER A 286 3.08 2.60 5.82
C SER A 286 2.28 3.88 5.55
N LEU A 287 1.05 3.75 5.05
CA LEU A 287 0.16 4.89 4.83
C LEU A 287 -0.22 5.55 6.17
N LEU A 288 -0.45 4.75 7.22
CA LEU A 288 -0.77 5.24 8.56
C LEU A 288 0.38 6.07 9.17
N THR A 289 1.63 5.64 8.98
CA THR A 289 2.80 6.41 9.42
C THR A 289 2.92 7.71 8.63
N LEU A 290 2.67 7.67 7.31
CA LEU A 290 2.67 8.87 6.47
C LEU A 290 1.60 9.88 6.92
N ALA A 291 0.41 9.43 7.27
CA ALA A 291 -0.68 10.27 7.78
C ALA A 291 -0.31 10.99 9.09
N LYS A 292 0.49 10.34 9.95
CA LYS A 292 0.99 10.91 11.22
C LYS A 292 2.09 11.96 11.01
N TYR A 293 2.79 11.95 9.88
CA TYR A 293 3.83 12.94 9.62
C TYR A 293 3.24 14.36 9.48
N PRO A 294 3.92 15.39 10.01
CA PRO A 294 3.55 16.77 9.73
C PRO A 294 3.91 17.13 8.29
N SER A 295 3.22 18.13 7.76
CA SER A 295 3.43 18.61 6.38
C SER A 295 4.88 19.00 6.09
N SER A 296 5.61 19.56 7.06
CA SER A 296 7.03 19.92 6.91
C SER A 296 7.93 18.71 6.69
N THR A 297 7.64 17.59 7.36
CA THR A 297 8.37 16.33 7.15
C THR A 297 8.06 15.75 5.77
N VAL A 298 6.79 15.74 5.36
CA VAL A 298 6.38 15.27 4.01
C VAL A 298 7.05 16.09 2.91
N GLN A 299 7.25 17.40 3.11
CA GLN A 299 7.91 18.29 2.15
C GLN A 299 9.37 17.86 1.84
N ILE A 300 10.11 17.46 2.86
CA ILE A 300 11.55 17.15 2.77
C ILE A 300 11.85 15.65 2.77
N LEU A 301 10.81 14.81 2.69
CA LEU A 301 10.92 13.36 2.69
C LEU A 301 11.77 12.89 1.50
N GLY A 302 12.74 12.02 1.74
CA GLY A 302 13.74 11.56 0.77
C GLY A 302 15.00 12.44 0.64
N ALA A 303 15.03 13.63 1.27
CA ALA A 303 16.22 14.47 1.36
C ALA A 303 16.90 14.43 2.75
N GLU A 304 16.65 13.38 3.55
CA GLU A 304 17.06 13.34 4.96
C GLU A 304 18.58 13.48 5.13
N LYS A 305 19.38 12.82 4.28
CA LYS A 305 20.84 12.89 4.35
C LYS A 305 21.35 14.32 4.16
N ALA A 306 20.79 15.05 3.21
CA ALA A 306 21.15 16.45 2.96
C ALA A 306 20.65 17.37 4.08
N LEU A 307 19.45 17.13 4.60
CA LEU A 307 18.87 17.84 5.73
C LEU A 307 19.74 17.72 6.99
N PHE A 308 20.08 16.50 7.40
CA PHE A 308 20.87 16.27 8.62
C PHE A 308 22.29 16.81 8.48
N ARG A 309 22.89 16.74 7.29
CA ARG A 309 24.19 17.37 7.01
C ARG A 309 24.11 18.89 7.17
N ALA A 310 23.10 19.52 6.58
CA ALA A 310 22.91 20.98 6.67
C ALA A 310 22.67 21.43 8.11
N LEU A 311 21.85 20.70 8.88
CA LEU A 311 21.60 21.00 10.29
C LEU A 311 22.88 20.88 11.13
N LYS A 312 23.66 19.82 10.93
CA LYS A 312 24.94 19.62 11.65
C LYS A 312 25.95 20.72 11.34
N GLN A 313 25.97 21.19 10.10
CA GLN A 313 26.89 22.25 9.62
C GLN A 313 26.29 23.66 9.75
N ARG A 314 25.08 23.82 10.29
CA ARG A 314 24.32 25.08 10.34
C ARG A 314 24.21 25.80 8.99
N GLN A 315 24.12 25.02 7.91
CA GLN A 315 23.94 25.50 6.54
C GLN A 315 22.46 25.55 6.15
N ALA A 316 22.16 26.11 4.98
CA ALA A 316 20.81 26.15 4.42
C ALA A 316 20.25 24.74 4.20
N THR A 317 19.06 24.49 4.72
CA THR A 317 18.36 23.20 4.58
C THR A 317 17.75 23.02 3.19
N PRO A 318 17.61 21.77 2.70
CA PRO A 318 16.93 21.50 1.45
C PRO A 318 15.46 21.92 1.51
N LYS A 319 14.94 22.49 0.42
CA LYS A 319 13.56 23.02 0.34
C LYS A 319 12.54 21.98 -0.12
N TYR A 320 12.98 20.85 -0.65
CA TYR A 320 12.15 19.81 -1.24
C TYR A 320 12.88 18.45 -1.19
N GLY A 321 12.11 17.37 -1.20
CA GLY A 321 12.59 16.00 -1.39
C GLY A 321 11.90 15.32 -2.57
N ILE A 322 11.24 14.19 -2.33
CA ILE A 322 10.53 13.39 -3.35
C ILE A 322 9.49 14.22 -4.13
N LEU A 323 8.84 15.18 -3.46
CA LEU A 323 7.83 16.07 -4.07
C LEU A 323 8.38 17.00 -5.17
N TYR A 324 9.70 17.11 -5.33
CA TYR A 324 10.29 17.91 -6.41
C TYR A 324 9.87 17.42 -7.80
N ASN A 325 9.69 16.10 -7.95
CA ASN A 325 9.32 15.48 -9.21
C ASN A 325 7.81 15.52 -9.49
N ALA A 326 7.01 16.06 -8.56
CA ALA A 326 5.57 16.17 -8.76
C ALA A 326 5.25 17.16 -9.89
N SER A 327 4.28 16.81 -10.73
CA SER A 327 3.93 17.58 -11.94
C SER A 327 3.67 19.07 -11.65
N VAL A 328 2.98 19.37 -10.55
CA VAL A 328 2.67 20.74 -10.11
C VAL A 328 3.93 21.53 -9.73
N VAL A 329 4.88 20.88 -9.05
CA VAL A 329 6.12 21.54 -8.60
C VAL A 329 7.10 21.67 -9.76
N ALA A 330 7.12 20.70 -10.67
CA ALA A 330 7.94 20.72 -11.87
C ALA A 330 7.59 21.89 -12.80
N LYS A 331 6.28 22.21 -12.95
CA LYS A 331 5.78 23.34 -13.75
C LYS A 331 6.12 24.72 -13.16
N ALA A 332 6.31 24.82 -11.84
CA ALA A 332 6.57 26.11 -11.20
C ALA A 332 7.98 26.66 -11.53
N ALA A 333 8.08 27.98 -11.63
CA ALA A 333 9.37 28.66 -11.83
C ALA A 333 10.37 28.34 -10.71
N PRO A 334 11.70 28.26 -10.98
CA PRO A 334 12.71 27.82 -10.02
C PRO A 334 12.68 28.53 -8.65
N ALA A 335 12.40 29.84 -8.65
CA ALA A 335 12.29 30.63 -7.42
C ALA A 335 11.08 30.21 -6.56
N GLN A 336 9.97 29.79 -7.19
CA GLN A 336 8.70 29.46 -6.54
C GLN A 336 8.54 27.97 -6.22
N LYS A 337 9.40 27.09 -6.75
CA LYS A 337 9.34 25.63 -6.51
C LYS A 337 9.31 25.27 -5.02
N GLY A 338 10.08 25.98 -4.18
CA GLY A 338 10.09 25.74 -2.73
C GLY A 338 8.76 26.12 -2.06
N THR A 339 8.13 27.20 -2.49
CA THR A 339 6.82 27.63 -1.97
C THR A 339 5.72 26.68 -2.44
N MET A 340 5.75 26.25 -3.71
CA MET A 340 4.80 25.28 -4.25
C MET A 340 4.95 23.90 -3.61
N SER A 341 6.17 23.45 -3.36
CA SER A 341 6.44 22.20 -2.64
C SER A 341 5.82 22.22 -1.23
N ARG A 342 5.90 23.35 -0.52
CA ARG A 342 5.25 23.52 0.79
C ARG A 342 3.72 23.45 0.71
N VAL A 343 3.12 24.15 -0.26
CA VAL A 343 1.66 24.16 -0.46
C VAL A 343 1.17 22.76 -0.82
N LEU A 344 1.88 22.08 -1.73
CA LEU A 344 1.57 20.70 -2.12
C LEU A 344 1.71 19.74 -0.93
N ALA A 345 2.79 19.83 -0.16
CA ALA A 345 2.99 18.97 1.01
C ALA A 345 1.88 19.15 2.06
N ALA A 346 1.37 20.36 2.25
CA ALA A 346 0.27 20.62 3.18
C ALA A 346 -1.01 19.93 2.74
N LYS A 347 -1.35 20.02 1.45
CA LYS A 347 -2.55 19.37 0.90
C LYS A 347 -2.39 17.86 0.73
N ALA A 348 -1.19 17.38 0.40
CA ALA A 348 -0.88 15.96 0.33
C ALA A 348 -0.95 15.29 1.71
N SER A 349 -0.44 15.94 2.77
CA SER A 349 -0.53 15.43 4.15
C SER A 349 -1.99 15.35 4.64
N LEU A 350 -2.82 16.34 4.30
CA LEU A 350 -4.26 16.28 4.58
C LEU A 350 -4.95 15.14 3.81
N SER A 351 -4.62 14.98 2.52
CA SER A 351 -5.19 13.93 1.68
C SER A 351 -4.79 12.53 2.17
N ALA A 352 -3.53 12.33 2.58
CA ALA A 352 -3.07 11.08 3.17
C ALA A 352 -3.78 10.74 4.49
N ARG A 353 -4.17 11.75 5.28
CA ARG A 353 -4.98 11.53 6.51
C ARG A 353 -6.40 11.14 6.19
N ILE A 354 -7.00 11.75 5.17
CA ILE A 354 -8.33 11.38 4.70
C ILE A 354 -8.31 9.95 4.15
N ASP A 355 -7.30 9.59 3.37
CA ASP A 355 -7.17 8.21 2.85
C ASP A 355 -6.92 7.18 3.97
N SER A 356 -6.20 7.55 5.04
CA SER A 356 -5.89 6.62 6.13
C SER A 356 -6.99 6.50 7.19
N PHE A 357 -7.80 7.54 7.41
CA PHE A 357 -8.78 7.59 8.51
C PHE A 357 -10.21 7.88 8.06
N GLY A 358 -10.41 8.30 6.82
CA GLY A 358 -11.71 8.69 6.29
C GLY A 358 -12.40 7.56 5.54
N ASP A 359 -13.73 7.58 5.57
CA ASP A 359 -14.56 6.62 4.87
C ASP A 359 -14.78 7.05 3.40
N GLY A 360 -13.78 6.77 2.55
CA GLY A 360 -13.95 6.59 1.09
C GLY A 360 -14.33 7.78 0.20
N ASP A 361 -14.58 8.98 0.73
CA ASP A 361 -14.96 10.14 -0.11
C ASP A 361 -13.76 10.78 -0.85
N ASN A 362 -13.83 10.82 -2.17
CA ASN A 362 -12.83 11.46 -3.06
C ASN A 362 -13.08 12.96 -3.31
N ALA A 363 -14.23 13.48 -2.86
CA ALA A 363 -14.61 14.88 -3.07
C ALA A 363 -13.59 15.90 -2.53
N PRO A 364 -12.94 15.70 -1.37
CA PRO A 364 -12.00 16.68 -0.82
C PRO A 364 -10.73 16.87 -1.68
N ALA A 365 -10.26 15.83 -2.36
CA ALA A 365 -9.02 15.91 -3.11
C ALA A 365 -9.12 16.80 -4.35
N LEU A 366 -10.23 16.76 -5.08
CA LEU A 366 -10.45 17.63 -6.25
C LEU A 366 -10.47 19.11 -5.84
N GLU A 367 -11.10 19.42 -4.70
CA GLU A 367 -11.09 20.76 -4.13
C GLU A 367 -9.66 21.18 -3.72
N TYR A 368 -8.88 20.28 -3.11
CA TYR A 368 -7.50 20.57 -2.75
C TYR A 368 -6.61 20.76 -3.98
N ARG A 369 -6.80 19.95 -5.02
CA ARG A 369 -6.06 20.03 -6.27
C ARG A 369 -6.31 21.36 -6.96
N SER A 370 -7.58 21.79 -7.08
CA SER A 370 -7.94 23.09 -7.66
C SER A 370 -7.35 24.26 -6.87
N LYS A 371 -7.33 24.20 -5.53
CA LYS A 371 -6.65 25.21 -4.69
C LYS A 371 -5.15 25.29 -4.98
N VAL A 372 -4.48 24.16 -5.17
CA VAL A 372 -3.05 24.11 -5.51
C VAL A 372 -2.80 24.67 -6.93
N GLU A 373 -3.66 24.37 -7.90
CA GLU A 373 -3.54 24.89 -9.27
C GLU A 373 -3.81 26.39 -9.36
N ASN A 374 -4.85 26.87 -8.67
CA ASN A 374 -5.12 28.30 -8.56
C ASN A 374 -3.92 29.03 -7.94
N ARG A 375 -3.24 28.39 -6.97
CA ARG A 375 -2.03 28.95 -6.38
C ARG A 375 -0.87 28.98 -7.37
N LEU A 376 -0.72 27.98 -8.23
CA LEU A 376 0.28 27.97 -9.30
C LEU A 376 0.03 29.12 -10.29
N LYS A 377 -1.22 29.29 -10.76
CA LYS A 377 -1.62 30.39 -11.65
C LYS A 377 -1.33 31.77 -11.04
N GLN A 378 -1.63 31.97 -9.76
CA GLN A 378 -1.29 33.22 -9.06
C GLN A 378 0.21 33.54 -9.08
N PHE A 379 1.07 32.53 -9.04
CA PHE A 379 2.51 32.74 -9.13
C PHE A 379 2.98 33.05 -10.56
N GLU A 380 2.31 32.49 -11.57
CA GLU A 380 2.56 32.82 -12.99
C GLU A 380 2.13 34.25 -13.32
N GLU A 381 1.01 34.71 -12.76
CA GLU A 381 0.52 36.09 -12.86
C GLU A 381 1.35 37.11 -12.05
N GLY A 382 2.40 36.66 -11.34
CA GLY A 382 3.28 37.53 -10.57
C GLY A 382 2.65 38.08 -9.26
N ILE A 383 1.54 37.51 -8.80
CA ILE A 383 0.88 37.91 -7.55
C ILE A 383 1.63 37.28 -6.37
N THR A 384 2.70 37.94 -5.94
CA THR A 384 3.41 37.57 -4.71
C THR A 384 2.57 37.89 -3.47
N TYR A 385 2.63 37.01 -2.48
CA TYR A 385 1.95 37.18 -1.19
C TYR A 385 2.34 38.53 -0.56
N GLY A 386 1.35 39.41 -0.37
CA GLY A 386 1.55 40.81 0.05
C GLY A 386 0.62 41.82 -0.64
N LYS A 387 0.04 41.47 -1.80
CA LYS A 387 -1.01 42.30 -2.45
C LYS A 387 -2.45 41.79 -2.27
N SER A 388 -2.64 40.53 -1.85
CA SER A 388 -3.95 39.90 -1.74
C SER A 388 -4.34 39.50 -0.31
N GLY A 389 -3.58 39.95 0.69
CA GLY A 389 -3.98 39.83 2.08
C GLY A 389 -4.60 41.14 2.54
N ASN A 390 -5.89 41.15 2.83
CA ASN A 390 -6.44 42.08 3.82
C ASN A 390 -5.77 41.75 5.15
N ALA A 391 -4.57 42.29 5.37
CA ALA A 391 -3.97 42.37 6.69
C ALA A 391 -4.89 43.29 7.49
N ARG A 392 -5.80 42.69 8.26
CA ARG A 392 -6.50 43.39 9.33
C ARG A 392 -5.43 43.97 10.27
N GLY A 393 -5.11 45.25 10.08
CA GLY A 393 -4.16 45.98 10.91
C GLY A 393 -2.95 46.55 10.18
N ALA A 394 -3.15 47.41 9.19
CA ALA A 394 -2.19 48.47 8.86
C ALA A 394 -2.94 49.62 8.19
N GLY A 395 -3.02 50.74 8.91
CA GLY A 395 -3.74 51.93 8.49
C GLY A 395 -3.13 52.61 7.27
N ALA A 396 -3.95 53.51 6.74
CA ALA A 396 -3.74 54.42 5.62
C ALA A 396 -2.32 55.01 5.49
N GLY A 397 -1.90 55.15 4.22
CA GLY A 397 -0.97 56.20 3.81
C GLY A 397 0.43 55.74 3.45
N MET A 398 0.61 55.16 2.27
CA MET A 398 1.87 55.39 1.54
C MET A 398 1.62 55.34 0.03
N GLN A 399 1.39 56.54 -0.52
CA GLN A 399 1.40 56.78 -1.96
C GLN A 399 2.80 56.56 -2.53
N GLN A 400 2.79 56.03 -3.74
CA GLN A 400 3.92 55.78 -4.62
C GLN A 400 4.86 57.00 -4.72
N ARG A 401 6.17 56.76 -4.61
CA ARG A 401 7.18 57.51 -5.37
C ARG A 401 8.00 56.51 -6.17
N GLY A 402 7.86 56.59 -7.48
CA GLY A 402 8.68 55.88 -8.45
C GLY A 402 10.08 56.50 -8.58
N GLY A 403 10.92 55.86 -9.37
CA GLY A 403 12.19 56.42 -9.85
C GLY A 403 13.41 55.58 -9.51
N TYR A 404 13.82 54.77 -10.47
CA TYR A 404 15.08 54.04 -10.50
C TYR A 404 16.22 55.02 -10.82
N VAL A 405 17.22 55.20 -9.95
CA VAL A 405 18.58 55.65 -10.30
C VAL A 405 19.57 55.03 -9.31
N GLY A 406 20.65 54.45 -9.84
CA GLY A 406 21.66 53.71 -9.08
C GLY A 406 22.55 54.57 -8.18
N GLY A 407 23.22 53.90 -7.25
CA GLY A 407 24.28 54.52 -6.45
C GLY A 407 24.52 53.85 -5.11
N GLN A 408 25.64 53.14 -5.03
CA GLN A 408 26.48 52.86 -3.85
C GLN A 408 25.94 52.01 -2.69
N ALA A 409 26.74 50.97 -2.42
CA ALA A 409 26.69 50.12 -1.25
C ALA A 409 26.86 50.92 0.05
N GLY A 410 25.83 50.89 0.90
CA GLY A 410 25.86 51.30 2.30
C GLY A 410 25.48 50.12 3.18
N GLY A 411 26.46 49.54 3.87
CA GLY A 411 26.27 48.38 4.74
C GLY A 411 25.38 48.69 5.94
N PHE A 412 24.28 47.96 6.09
CA PHE A 412 23.48 47.94 7.32
C PHE A 412 24.18 47.08 8.39
N LYS A 413 24.90 47.74 9.30
CA LYS A 413 25.33 47.18 10.59
C LYS A 413 24.09 46.76 11.39
N ARG A 414 24.00 45.48 11.75
CA ARG A 414 23.06 45.03 12.80
C ARG A 414 23.59 45.49 14.17
N PRO A 415 22.73 45.98 15.09
CA PRO A 415 23.14 46.25 16.46
C PRO A 415 23.57 44.94 17.13
N ARG A 416 24.75 44.92 17.74
CA ARG A 416 25.18 43.83 18.63
C ARG A 416 24.27 43.85 19.86
N MET A 417 23.52 42.77 20.08
CA MET A 417 22.93 42.51 21.40
C MET A 417 24.06 42.12 22.35
N ASP A 418 24.18 42.89 23.42
CA ASP A 418 25.10 42.65 24.52
C ASP A 418 24.65 41.40 25.27
N ASN A 419 25.48 40.36 25.28
CA ASN A 419 25.19 39.10 25.96
C ASN A 419 25.98 39.06 27.27
N SER A 420 25.71 40.04 28.14
CA SER A 420 26.20 40.05 29.52
C SER A 420 25.17 39.36 30.42
N GLY A 421 25.46 38.11 30.73
CA GLY A 421 24.82 37.41 31.85
C GLY A 421 24.12 36.13 31.44
N PHE A 422 24.89 35.07 31.24
CA PHE A 422 24.53 33.72 31.71
C PHE A 422 25.82 32.90 31.79
N ASN A 423 26.55 33.11 32.89
CA ASN A 423 27.60 32.22 33.34
C ASN A 423 27.48 32.11 34.86
N LYS A 424 27.50 30.87 35.38
CA LYS A 424 27.14 30.35 36.73
C LYS A 424 25.73 29.73 36.74
N ARG A 425 25.52 28.46 37.06
CA ARG A 425 26.31 27.39 37.69
C ARG A 425 26.05 26.06 36.99
#